data_AF-A0A8H6GCS0-F1
#
_entry.id   AF-A0A8H6GCS0-F1
#
_cell.length_a   1.000
_cell.length_b   1.000
_cell.length_c   1.000
_cell.angle_alpha   90.00
_cell.angle_beta   90.00
_cell.angle_gamma   90.00
#
_symmetry.space_group_name_H-M   'P 1'
#
loop_
_entity.id
_entity.type
_entity.pdbx_description
1 polymer ?
#
loop_
_entity_poly.entity_id
_entity_poly.type
_entity_poly.pdbx_seq_one_letter_code
_entity_poly.pdbx_strand_id
1 'polypeptide(L)'
;MELQELPLERRVTDMLQNQNPTRVVVFLRKKSPFYSLSRDEVMVKACGSLGIDQVKSRAKLLTIWKCDRLTIFAFDLWYDDYDWATAHHKVDLPVLLVDYGKRSYVKVAGHEFQDEVNTFVARQHELHGWDAKPPYFQDQTGPEVPTYGNPRCVMVVGEDGTTRRAVKTPPPGSTSPYSS
;
A
#
# COMPACT_ATOMS: atom_id res chain seq x y z
N MET A 1 -8.57 25.88 -5.96
CA MET A 1 -9.17 25.27 -4.76
C MET A 1 -8.05 25.14 -3.74
N GLU A 2 -8.05 25.97 -2.70
CA GLU A 2 -6.97 26.00 -1.71
C GLU A 2 -6.79 24.63 -1.03
N LEU A 3 -5.53 24.24 -0.85
CA LEU A 3 -5.14 23.10 -0.05
C LEU A 3 -5.43 23.45 1.41
N GLN A 4 -6.64 23.17 1.89
CA GLN A 4 -6.91 23.23 3.32
C GLN A 4 -6.02 22.20 4.02
N GLU A 5 -5.04 22.68 4.79
CA GLU A 5 -4.21 21.86 5.66
C GLU A 5 -5.13 21.22 6.73
N LEU A 6 -4.95 19.92 6.94
CA LEU A 6 -5.70 19.23 7.99
C LEU A 6 -5.04 19.55 9.33
N PRO A 7 -5.81 19.83 10.40
CA PRO A 7 -5.22 19.98 11.72
C PRO A 7 -4.57 18.64 12.12
N LEU A 8 -3.24 18.65 12.28
CA LEU A 8 -2.48 17.46 12.63
C LEU A 8 -2.35 17.36 14.16
N GLU A 9 -2.62 16.16 14.68
CA GLU A 9 -2.34 15.86 16.08
C GLU A 9 -0.83 15.87 16.34
N ARG A 10 -0.42 16.23 17.56
CA ARG A 10 0.99 16.27 17.95
C ARG A 10 1.75 14.99 17.59
N ARG A 11 1.15 13.82 17.83
CA ARG A 11 1.76 12.53 17.51
C ARG A 11 2.03 12.34 16.01
N VAL A 12 1.16 12.88 15.16
CA VAL A 12 1.36 12.88 13.70
C VAL A 12 2.53 13.80 13.36
N THR A 13 2.51 15.02 13.88
CA THR A 13 3.59 16.00 13.66
C THR A 13 4.95 15.46 14.09
N ASP A 14 5.05 14.90 15.31
CA ASP A 14 6.27 14.31 15.85
C ASP A 14 6.79 13.18 14.93
N MET A 15 5.90 12.32 14.44
CA MET A 15 6.23 11.23 13.54
C MET A 15 6.76 11.73 12.18
N LEU A 16 6.15 12.78 11.63
CA LEU A 16 6.56 13.37 10.35
C LEU A 16 7.88 14.14 10.46
N GLN A 17 8.13 14.83 11.58
CA GLN A 17 9.37 15.58 11.81
C GLN A 17 10.60 14.67 11.92
N ASN A 18 10.43 13.45 12.42
CA ASN A 18 11.52 12.48 12.53
C ASN A 18 11.99 11.96 11.16
N GLN A 19 11.16 12.07 10.11
CA GLN A 19 11.48 11.61 8.75
C GLN A 19 11.96 10.15 8.66
N ASN A 20 11.46 9.31 9.57
CA ASN A 20 11.73 7.88 9.56
C ASN A 20 10.86 7.18 8.50
N PRO A 21 11.30 6.03 7.96
CA PRO A 21 10.49 5.18 7.10
C PRO A 21 9.06 5.03 7.62
N THR A 22 8.09 5.47 6.83
CA THR A 22 6.69 5.58 7.22
C THR A 22 5.80 5.16 6.08
N ARG A 23 4.77 4.37 6.37
CA ARG A 23 3.73 4.04 5.40
C ARG A 23 2.51 4.94 5.60
N VAL A 24 2.05 5.56 4.53
CA VAL A 24 0.81 6.32 4.52
C VAL A 24 -0.26 5.50 3.82
N VAL A 25 -1.40 5.34 4.49
CA VAL A 25 -2.60 4.76 3.92
C VAL A 25 -3.63 5.87 3.73
N VAL A 26 -4.18 5.97 2.52
CA VAL A 26 -5.21 6.94 2.18
C VAL A 26 -6.53 6.23 1.95
N PHE A 27 -7.56 6.57 2.72
CA PHE A 27 -8.94 6.14 2.45
C PHE A 27 -9.64 7.24 1.66
N LEU A 28 -9.76 7.07 0.35
CA LEU A 28 -10.50 7.98 -0.51
C LEU A 28 -11.93 7.50 -0.69
N ARG A 29 -12.88 8.07 0.06
CA ARG A 29 -14.28 7.66 0.01
C ARG A 29 -15.00 8.27 -1.18
N LYS A 30 -16.00 7.58 -1.73
CA LYS A 30 -16.87 8.06 -2.85
C LYS A 30 -17.48 9.45 -2.63
N LYS A 31 -17.74 9.81 -1.36
CA LYS A 31 -18.33 11.10 -0.99
C LYS A 31 -17.29 12.23 -0.81
N SER A 32 -16.01 11.93 -0.95
CA SER A 32 -14.94 12.92 -0.88
C SER A 32 -15.02 13.87 -2.07
N PRO A 33 -14.77 15.19 -1.89
CA PRO A 33 -14.58 16.10 -3.01
C PRO A 33 -13.36 15.73 -3.87
N PHE A 34 -12.46 14.88 -3.36
CA PHE A 34 -11.26 14.43 -4.06
C PHE A 34 -11.46 13.10 -4.80
N TYR A 35 -12.68 12.54 -4.84
CA TYR A 35 -12.90 11.20 -5.40
C TYR A 35 -12.61 11.11 -6.90
N SER A 36 -12.69 12.22 -7.63
CA SER A 36 -12.37 12.29 -9.06
C SER A 36 -10.89 12.46 -9.36
N LEU A 37 -10.03 12.63 -8.34
CA LEU A 37 -8.59 12.78 -8.55
C LEU A 37 -7.99 11.48 -9.10
N SER A 38 -7.02 11.64 -10.00
CA SER A 38 -6.15 10.55 -10.44
C SER A 38 -5.28 10.03 -9.30
N ARG A 39 -4.68 8.85 -9.48
CA ARG A 39 -3.81 8.23 -8.45
C ARG A 39 -2.67 9.16 -8.00
N ASP A 40 -2.06 9.88 -8.94
CA ASP A 40 -0.91 10.74 -8.66
C ASP A 40 -1.36 12.00 -7.93
N GLU A 41 -2.50 12.57 -8.34
CA GLU A 41 -3.13 13.71 -7.65
C GLU A 41 -3.57 13.35 -6.22
N VAL A 42 -4.04 12.13 -5.96
CA VAL A 42 -4.37 11.66 -4.60
C VAL A 42 -3.12 11.61 -3.73
N MET A 43 -2.01 11.10 -4.24
CA MET A 43 -0.75 11.06 -3.51
C MET A 43 -0.21 12.48 -3.23
N VAL A 44 -0.25 13.38 -4.23
CA VAL A 44 0.10 14.80 -4.06
C VAL A 44 -0.79 15.44 -3.00
N LYS A 45 -2.10 15.19 -3.05
CA LYS A 45 -3.05 15.72 -2.08
C LYS A 45 -2.78 15.19 -0.66
N ALA A 46 -2.48 13.91 -0.52
CA ALA A 46 -2.11 13.30 0.75
C ALA A 46 -0.83 13.90 1.33
N CYS A 47 0.22 14.04 0.52
CA CYS A 47 1.47 14.69 0.95
C CYS A 47 1.22 16.15 1.36
N GLY A 48 0.44 16.90 0.58
CA GLY A 48 0.06 18.28 0.90
C GLY A 48 -0.74 18.39 2.20
N SER A 49 -1.69 17.47 2.45
CA SER A 49 -2.42 17.41 3.72
C SER A 49 -1.53 17.10 4.93
N LEU A 50 -0.36 16.50 4.72
CA LEU A 50 0.62 16.19 5.75
C LEU A 50 1.73 17.25 5.86
N GLY A 51 1.73 18.28 5.01
CA GLY A 51 2.82 19.27 4.94
C GLY A 51 4.14 18.69 4.43
N ILE A 52 4.09 17.64 3.61
CA ILE A 52 5.26 16.89 3.12
C ILE A 52 5.54 17.24 1.66
N ASP A 53 6.81 17.49 1.36
CA ASP A 53 7.31 17.55 -0.01
C ASP A 53 7.48 16.14 -0.57
N GLN A 54 6.76 15.83 -1.64
CA GLN A 54 6.73 14.51 -2.26
C GLN A 54 8.10 14.04 -2.75
N VAL A 55 8.91 14.95 -3.29
CA VAL A 55 10.21 14.64 -3.89
C VAL A 55 11.23 14.41 -2.78
N LYS A 56 11.30 15.30 -1.79
CA LYS A 56 12.21 15.16 -0.64
C LYS A 56 11.90 13.95 0.22
N SER A 57 10.62 13.62 0.37
CA SER A 57 10.19 12.42 1.10
C SER A 57 10.29 11.15 0.27
N ARG A 58 10.59 11.24 -1.03
CA ARG A 58 10.70 10.11 -1.95
C ARG A 58 9.44 9.25 -1.93
N ALA A 59 8.29 9.90 -1.90
CA ALA A 59 6.99 9.23 -1.78
C ALA A 59 6.81 8.23 -2.91
N LYS A 60 6.56 6.96 -2.56
CA LYS A 60 6.46 5.86 -3.52
C LYS A 60 5.14 5.13 -3.37
N LEU A 61 4.25 5.28 -4.35
CA LEU A 61 2.98 4.58 -4.39
C LEU A 61 3.18 3.08 -4.57
N LEU A 62 2.64 2.28 -3.64
CA LEU A 62 2.82 0.83 -3.61
C LEU A 62 1.58 0.07 -4.03
N THR A 63 0.42 0.39 -3.45
CA THR A 63 -0.82 -0.36 -3.70
C THR A 63 -1.99 0.57 -3.88
N ILE A 64 -2.91 0.17 -4.74
CA ILE A 64 -4.22 0.78 -4.94
C ILE A 64 -5.25 -0.34 -4.86
N TRP A 65 -6.15 -0.25 -3.88
CA TRP A 65 -7.23 -1.20 -3.69
C TRP A 65 -8.57 -0.48 -3.79
N LYS A 66 -9.27 -0.72 -4.89
CA LYS A 66 -10.54 -0.08 -5.20
C LYS A 66 -11.70 -0.98 -4.76
N CYS A 67 -12.56 -0.44 -3.90
CA CYS A 67 -13.77 -1.07 -3.40
C CYS A 67 -14.99 -0.22 -3.75
N ASP A 68 -16.19 -0.78 -3.61
CA ASP A 68 -17.44 -0.12 -4.00
C ASP A 68 -17.71 1.23 -3.33
N ARG A 69 -17.16 1.50 -2.15
CA ARG A 69 -17.45 2.73 -1.39
C ARG A 69 -16.22 3.61 -1.16
N LEU A 70 -15.03 3.09 -1.43
CA LEU A 70 -13.77 3.77 -1.18
C LEU A 70 -12.64 3.13 -1.98
N THR A 71 -11.63 3.93 -2.29
CA THR A 71 -10.35 3.47 -2.83
C THR A 71 -9.28 3.67 -1.77
N ILE A 72 -8.52 2.62 -1.48
CA ILE A 72 -7.40 2.62 -0.53
C ILE A 72 -6.12 2.77 -1.32
N PHE A 73 -5.28 3.73 -0.94
CA PHE A 73 -3.93 3.85 -1.46
C PHE A 73 -2.95 3.56 -0.32
N ALA A 74 -1.83 2.92 -0.62
CA ALA A 74 -0.70 2.83 0.31
C ALA A 74 0.56 3.28 -0.39
N PHE A 75 1.32 4.17 0.24
CA PHE A 75 2.60 4.64 -0.25
C PHE A 75 3.59 4.81 0.89
N ASP A 76 4.86 4.64 0.59
CA ASP A 76 5.92 4.80 1.59
C ASP A 76 6.56 6.19 1.46
N LEU A 77 6.98 6.71 2.61
CA LEU A 77 7.75 7.93 2.78
C LEU A 77 9.10 7.56 3.42
N TRP A 78 10.17 8.18 2.95
CA TRP A 78 11.53 8.03 3.47
C TRP A 78 12.02 6.57 3.57
N TYR A 79 11.49 5.68 2.74
CA TYR A 79 11.87 4.26 2.72
C TYR A 79 12.56 3.90 1.40
N ASP A 80 13.90 3.97 1.39
CA ASP A 80 14.71 3.62 0.22
C ASP A 80 14.95 2.11 0.08
N ASP A 81 14.85 1.38 1.19
CA ASP A 81 15.15 -0.05 1.28
C ASP A 81 14.04 -0.94 0.71
N TYR A 82 13.16 -0.38 -0.13
CA TYR A 82 12.18 -1.18 -0.86
C TYR A 82 12.89 -2.03 -1.91
N ASP A 83 13.10 -3.29 -1.58
CA ASP A 83 13.62 -4.31 -2.48
C ASP A 83 12.49 -5.19 -3.04
N TRP A 84 12.33 -5.18 -4.36
CA TRP A 84 11.31 -5.95 -5.09
C TRP A 84 11.59 -7.47 -5.06
N ALA A 85 12.80 -7.92 -4.74
CA ALA A 85 13.07 -9.34 -4.56
C ALA A 85 12.41 -9.84 -3.26
N THR A 86 12.48 -9.04 -2.20
CA THR A 86 12.08 -9.41 -0.84
C THR A 86 10.77 -8.78 -0.37
N ALA A 87 10.15 -7.85 -1.11
CA ALA A 87 8.94 -7.12 -0.71
C ALA A 87 7.66 -7.97 -0.55
N HIS A 88 7.73 -9.30 -0.76
CA HIS A 88 6.67 -10.23 -0.36
C HIS A 88 6.75 -10.61 1.13
N HIS A 89 7.84 -10.24 1.81
CA HIS A 89 7.95 -10.28 3.26
C HIS A 89 7.40 -8.99 3.85
N LYS A 90 6.70 -9.13 4.97
CA LYS A 90 6.16 -7.99 5.72
C LYS A 90 7.31 -7.14 6.25
N VAL A 91 7.22 -5.83 6.04
CA VAL A 91 8.06 -4.82 6.69
C VAL A 91 7.20 -4.07 7.71
N ASP A 92 7.65 -4.02 8.96
CA ASP A 92 6.89 -3.42 10.07
C ASP A 92 7.09 -1.90 10.15
N LEU A 93 6.65 -1.18 9.11
CA LEU A 93 6.67 0.28 9.09
C LEU A 93 5.56 0.87 9.98
N PRO A 94 5.80 1.99 10.69
CA PRO A 94 4.73 2.74 11.32
C PRO A 94 3.78 3.30 10.25
N VAL A 95 2.48 3.32 10.56
CA VAL A 95 1.44 3.69 9.58
C VAL A 95 0.72 4.98 9.98
N LEU A 96 0.58 5.90 9.03
CA LEU A 96 -0.34 7.04 9.10
C LEU A 96 -1.58 6.76 8.25
N LEU A 97 -2.76 7.00 8.83
CA LEU A 97 -4.02 6.99 8.08
C LEU A 97 -4.42 8.41 7.73
N VAL A 98 -4.68 8.65 6.44
CA VAL A 98 -5.34 9.84 5.91
C VAL A 98 -6.71 9.42 5.39
N ASP A 99 -7.79 9.80 6.06
CA ASP A 99 -9.15 9.49 5.61
C ASP A 99 -9.75 10.73 4.96
N TYR A 100 -10.06 10.62 3.66
CA TYR A 100 -10.82 11.61 2.91
C TYR A 100 -12.27 11.16 2.80
N GLY A 101 -13.06 11.56 3.79
CA GLY A 101 -14.50 11.32 3.87
C GLY A 101 -15.32 12.61 3.85
N LYS A 102 -16.51 12.56 4.46
CA LYS A 102 -17.31 13.78 4.71
C LYS A 102 -16.59 14.72 5.69
N ARG A 103 -15.87 14.14 6.64
CA ARG A 103 -14.91 14.83 7.51
C ARG A 103 -13.57 14.15 7.27
N SER A 104 -12.59 14.92 6.86
CA SER A 104 -11.25 14.41 6.63
C SER A 104 -10.44 14.47 7.92
N TYR A 105 -9.60 13.47 8.16
CA TYR A 105 -8.73 13.44 9.33
C TYR A 105 -7.44 12.66 9.04
N VAL A 106 -6.44 12.90 9.89
CA VAL A 106 -5.17 12.18 9.89
C VAL A 106 -4.93 11.61 11.27
N LYS A 107 -4.45 10.37 11.36
CA LYS A 107 -4.03 9.78 12.65
C LYS A 107 -2.90 8.78 12.48
N VAL A 108 -2.17 8.57 13.57
CA VAL A 108 -1.26 7.42 13.71
C VAL A 108 -2.10 6.15 13.87
N ALA A 109 -1.77 5.11 13.12
CA ALA A 109 -2.43 3.81 13.23
C ALA A 109 -2.16 3.15 14.58
N GLY A 110 -3.14 2.38 15.07
CA GLY A 110 -2.89 1.40 16.14
C GLY A 110 -2.16 0.17 15.60
N HIS A 111 -1.57 -0.61 16.50
CA HIS A 111 -0.74 -1.76 16.16
C HIS A 111 -1.44 -2.77 15.23
N GLU A 112 -2.69 -3.14 15.52
CA GLU A 112 -3.46 -4.09 14.69
C GLU A 112 -3.64 -3.59 13.25
N PHE A 113 -4.04 -2.32 13.09
CA PHE A 113 -4.23 -1.74 11.77
C PHE A 113 -2.91 -1.54 11.02
N GLN A 114 -1.82 -1.23 11.73
CA GLN A 114 -0.49 -1.18 11.16
C GLN A 114 -0.07 -2.55 10.62
N ASP A 115 -0.26 -3.61 11.40
CA ASP A 115 0.06 -4.98 10.99
C ASP A 115 -0.76 -5.42 9.78
N GLU A 116 -2.06 -5.10 9.75
CA GLU A 116 -2.94 -5.39 8.62
C GLU A 116 -2.47 -4.70 7.33
N VAL A 117 -2.12 -3.41 7.41
CA VAL A 117 -1.63 -2.62 6.27
C VAL A 117 -0.31 -3.18 5.74
N ASN A 118 0.64 -3.47 6.63
CA ASN A 118 1.95 -3.99 6.23
C ASN A 118 1.86 -5.38 5.62
N THR A 119 1.01 -6.24 6.20
CA THR A 119 0.68 -7.56 5.64
C THR A 119 0.01 -7.42 4.28
N PHE A 120 -0.92 -6.47 4.13
CA PHE A 120 -1.62 -6.24 2.87
C PHE A 120 -0.66 -5.86 1.74
N VAL A 121 0.27 -4.93 1.98
CA VAL A 121 1.25 -4.51 0.96
C VAL A 121 2.14 -5.68 0.53
N ALA A 122 2.65 -6.47 1.48
CA ALA A 122 3.44 -7.65 1.19
C ALA A 122 2.63 -8.70 0.40
N ARG A 123 1.35 -8.88 0.73
CA ARG A 123 0.44 -9.77 0.02
C ARG A 123 0.15 -9.28 -1.41
N GLN A 124 0.01 -7.98 -1.64
CA GLN A 124 -0.15 -7.46 -3.00
C GLN A 124 1.06 -7.80 -3.88
N HIS A 125 2.27 -7.68 -3.32
CA HIS A 125 3.50 -8.08 -4.00
C HIS A 125 3.54 -9.58 -4.30
N GLU A 126 3.12 -10.41 -3.35
CA GLU A 126 2.99 -11.86 -3.54
C GLU A 126 2.01 -12.21 -4.66
N LEU A 127 0.84 -11.58 -4.68
CA LEU A 127 -0.23 -11.87 -5.64
C LEU A 127 0.15 -11.45 -7.06
N HIS A 128 0.83 -10.32 -7.25
CA HIS A 128 1.15 -9.82 -8.58
C HIS A 128 2.36 -10.51 -9.22
N GLY A 129 3.21 -11.18 -8.43
CA GLY A 129 4.27 -12.04 -8.95
C GLY A 129 5.67 -11.45 -8.93
N TRP A 130 6.63 -12.27 -9.38
CA TRP A 130 8.07 -12.04 -9.29
C TRP A 130 8.54 -10.71 -9.89
N ASP A 131 8.08 -10.40 -11.10
CA ASP A 131 8.56 -9.25 -11.86
C ASP A 131 7.62 -8.04 -11.79
N ALA A 132 6.54 -8.15 -11.00
CA ALA A 132 5.56 -7.07 -10.87
C ALA A 132 6.10 -5.92 -10.04
N LYS A 133 6.03 -4.71 -10.60
CA LYS A 133 6.45 -3.47 -9.94
C LYS A 133 5.22 -2.68 -9.47
N PRO A 134 5.34 -1.96 -8.34
CA PRO A 134 4.25 -1.10 -7.89
C PRO A 134 4.00 0.06 -8.89
N PRO A 135 2.79 0.65 -8.91
CA PRO A 135 1.69 0.36 -7.98
C PRO A 135 0.93 -0.92 -8.33
N TYR A 136 0.70 -1.78 -7.33
CA TYR A 136 -0.14 -2.96 -7.41
C TYR A 136 -1.61 -2.55 -7.36
N PHE A 137 -2.39 -2.93 -8.38
CA PHE A 137 -3.78 -2.49 -8.51
C PHE A 137 -4.73 -3.67 -8.35
N GLN A 138 -5.68 -3.53 -7.41
CA GLN A 138 -6.76 -4.49 -7.19
C GLN A 138 -8.11 -3.77 -7.26
N ASP A 139 -8.98 -4.18 -8.19
CA ASP A 139 -10.35 -3.66 -8.33
C ASP A 139 -11.37 -4.70 -7.90
N GLN A 140 -12.07 -4.45 -6.80
CA GLN A 140 -13.15 -5.30 -6.27
C GLN A 140 -14.55 -4.79 -6.64
N THR A 141 -14.67 -3.85 -7.58
CA THR A 141 -15.97 -3.30 -8.02
C THR A 141 -16.56 -4.06 -9.21
N GLY A 142 -15.79 -4.94 -9.83
CA GLY A 142 -16.23 -5.81 -10.92
C GLY A 142 -17.10 -6.98 -10.44
N PRO A 143 -17.87 -7.62 -11.34
CA PRO A 143 -18.64 -8.82 -11.02
C PRO A 143 -17.74 -10.04 -10.77
N GLU A 144 -16.50 -10.00 -11.27
CA GLU A 144 -15.53 -11.09 -11.14
C GLU A 144 -14.56 -10.82 -9.98
N VAL A 145 -14.17 -11.89 -9.29
CA VAL A 145 -13.12 -11.83 -8.28
C VAL A 145 -11.79 -11.51 -8.95
N PRO A 146 -10.96 -10.61 -8.39
CA PRO A 146 -9.63 -10.32 -8.95
C PRO A 146 -8.80 -11.59 -9.13
N THR A 147 -8.42 -11.88 -10.37
CA THR A 147 -7.53 -12.98 -10.72
C THR A 147 -6.13 -12.48 -10.95
N TYR A 148 -5.13 -13.20 -10.43
CA TYR A 148 -3.73 -12.87 -10.60
C TYR A 148 -3.07 -13.92 -11.51
N GLY A 149 -2.54 -13.49 -12.65
CA GLY A 149 -2.00 -14.41 -13.66
C GLY A 149 -0.69 -15.09 -13.24
N ASN A 150 0.08 -14.49 -12.34
CA ASN A 150 1.41 -14.99 -11.97
C ASN A 150 1.76 -14.80 -10.48
N PRO A 151 0.96 -15.30 -9.52
CA PRO A 151 1.28 -15.14 -8.10
C PRO A 151 2.55 -15.90 -7.72
N ARG A 152 3.35 -15.35 -6.80
CA ARG A 152 4.58 -15.98 -6.29
C ARG A 152 4.30 -17.29 -5.56
N CYS A 153 3.17 -17.38 -4.88
CA CYS A 153 2.71 -18.63 -4.27
C CYS A 153 1.35 -19.04 -4.80
N VAL A 154 1.15 -20.34 -4.90
CA VAL A 154 -0.17 -20.94 -5.13
C VAL A 154 -0.52 -21.86 -3.99
N MET A 155 -1.81 -21.91 -3.66
CA MET A 155 -2.34 -22.92 -2.76
C MET A 155 -2.52 -24.21 -3.56
N VAL A 156 -1.80 -25.26 -3.18
CA VAL A 156 -1.87 -26.59 -3.82
C VAL A 156 -2.57 -27.51 -2.85
N VAL A 157 -3.58 -28.23 -3.32
CA VAL A 157 -4.24 -29.29 -2.55
C VAL A 157 -3.40 -30.54 -2.71
N GLY A 158 -2.85 -31.05 -1.62
CA GLY A 158 -2.14 -32.33 -1.62
C GLY A 158 -3.08 -33.50 -1.83
N GLU A 159 -2.52 -34.67 -2.15
CA GLU A 159 -3.29 -35.91 -2.32
C GLU A 159 -4.07 -36.31 -1.05
N ASP A 160 -3.65 -35.80 0.11
CA ASP A 160 -4.30 -35.94 1.41
C ASP A 160 -5.46 -34.97 1.64
N GLY A 161 -5.81 -34.14 0.66
CA GLY A 161 -6.82 -33.09 0.76
C GLY A 161 -6.35 -31.84 1.54
N THR A 162 -5.12 -31.83 2.06
CA THR A 162 -4.57 -30.69 2.80
C THR A 162 -4.12 -29.60 1.83
N THR A 163 -4.59 -28.38 2.03
CA THR A 163 -4.12 -27.23 1.25
C THR A 163 -2.79 -26.73 1.80
N ARG A 164 -1.74 -26.73 0.98
CA ARG A 164 -0.40 -26.26 1.31
C ARG A 164 -0.02 -25.06 0.43
N ARG A 165 0.75 -24.13 0.98
CA ARG A 165 1.35 -23.03 0.21
C ARG A 165 2.57 -23.57 -0.54
N ALA A 166 2.59 -23.47 -1.86
CA ALA A 166 3.74 -23.78 -2.69
C ALA A 166 4.27 -22.49 -3.34
N VAL A 167 5.57 -22.23 -3.16
CA VAL A 167 6.26 -21.14 -3.86
C VAL A 167 6.52 -21.58 -5.30
N LYS A 168 6.07 -20.79 -6.27
CA LYS A 168 6.42 -21.03 -7.68
C LYS A 168 7.86 -20.63 -7.91
N THR A 169 8.60 -21.50 -8.60
CA THR A 169 9.92 -21.19 -9.13
C THR A 169 9.83 -19.92 -9.98
N PRO A 170 10.74 -18.95 -9.82
CA PRO A 170 10.76 -17.76 -10.66
C PRO A 170 10.84 -18.15 -12.16
N PRO A 171 10.21 -17.39 -13.06
CA PRO A 171 10.36 -17.62 -14.50
C PRO A 171 11.84 -17.56 -14.93
N PRO A 172 12.26 -18.30 -15.97
CA PRO A 172 13.60 -18.16 -16.53
C PRO A 172 13.88 -16.70 -16.92
N GLY A 173 14.96 -16.12 -16.39
CA GLY A 173 15.30 -14.71 -16.59
C GLY A 173 14.82 -13.74 -15.50
N SER A 174 14.08 -14.22 -14.48
CA SER A 174 13.81 -13.41 -13.29
C SER A 174 15.12 -13.19 -12.52
N THR A 175 15.45 -11.92 -12.27
CA THR A 175 16.75 -11.49 -11.72
C THR A 175 16.86 -11.67 -10.21
N SER A 176 16.00 -12.47 -9.57
CA SER A 176 16.03 -12.71 -8.13
C SER A 176 16.88 -13.95 -7.83
N PRO A 177 18.12 -13.80 -7.34
CA PRO A 177 18.92 -14.94 -6.92
C PRO A 177 18.48 -15.29 -5.50
N TYR A 178 17.78 -16.41 -5.32
CA TYR A 178 17.56 -16.96 -3.99
C TYR A 178 18.90 -17.36 -3.36
N SER A 179 19.19 -16.82 -2.16
CA SER A 179 19.97 -17.55 -1.15
C SER A 179 18.96 -18.32 -0.29
N SER A 180 19.21 -19.62 -0.16
CA SER A 180 18.42 -20.59 0.61
C SER A 180 18.50 -20.35 2.11
#